data_AF-A0A936LPR0-F1
#
_entry.id   AF-A0A936LPR0-F1
#
_cell.length_a   1.000
_cell.length_b   1.000
_cell.length_c   1.000
_cell.angle_alpha   90.00
_cell.angle_beta   90.00
_cell.angle_gamma   90.00
#
_symmetry.space_group_name_H-M   'P 1'
#
loop_
_entity.id
_entity.type
_entity.pdbx_description
1 polymer ?
#
loop_
_entity_poly.entity_id
_entity_poly.type
_entity_poly.pdbx_seq_one_letter_code
_entity_poly.pdbx_strand_id
1 'polypeptide(L)'
;MAIKLALLIKRGKMVIEPKFDGAGPFIDGMASVLVGKKWGYIDRSGKIVISPQFDDSGSFKDGLAPVCIDKKWGYIDRSGKIVINLQFEKVNSFLKRWLL
;
A
#
# COMPACT_ATOMS: atom_id res chain seq x y z
N MET A 1 -7.13 6.81 -15.85
CA MET A 1 -5.95 7.69 -15.78
C MET A 1 -4.99 7.09 -14.75
N ALA A 2 -3.95 6.38 -15.19
CA ALA A 2 -2.94 5.78 -14.32
C ALA A 2 -1.72 6.70 -14.28
N ILE A 3 -1.35 7.17 -13.09
CA ILE A 3 -0.23 8.08 -12.89
C ILE A 3 1.07 7.24 -12.99
N LYS A 4 1.66 7.25 -14.18
CA LYS A 4 2.97 6.67 -14.46
C LYS A 4 4.02 7.68 -14.00
N LEU A 5 4.36 7.68 -12.70
CA LEU A 5 5.39 8.55 -12.13
C LEU A 5 6.77 8.04 -12.55
N ALA A 6 7.17 8.44 -13.76
CA ALA A 6 8.51 8.27 -14.31
C ALA A 6 9.11 9.67 -14.52
N LEU A 7 10.03 10.08 -13.66
CA LEU A 7 10.91 11.20 -13.94
C LEU A 7 12.34 10.68 -13.96
N LEU A 8 12.88 10.52 -15.17
CA LEU A 8 14.13 11.12 -15.64
C LEU A 8 14.41 10.64 -17.07
N ILE A 9 14.17 11.53 -18.04
CA ILE A 9 14.43 11.31 -19.47
C ILE A 9 15.90 11.64 -19.76
N LYS A 10 16.65 10.65 -20.29
CA LYS A 10 17.80 10.92 -21.16
C LYS A 10 17.98 9.78 -22.16
N ARG A 11 17.80 10.07 -23.45
CA ARG A 11 18.18 9.27 -24.64
C ARG A 11 17.49 7.92 -24.85
N GLY A 12 16.16 7.92 -25.00
CA GLY A 12 15.46 6.95 -25.89
C GLY A 12 15.59 5.45 -25.59
N LYS A 13 16.13 5.06 -24.42
CA LYS A 13 16.10 3.68 -23.91
C LYS A 13 15.36 3.69 -22.59
N MET A 14 14.26 2.94 -22.52
CA MET A 14 13.69 2.54 -21.22
C MET A 14 14.70 1.59 -20.57
N VAL A 15 15.43 2.07 -19.55
CA VAL A 15 16.47 1.30 -18.84
C VAL A 15 15.94 0.67 -17.55
N ILE A 16 14.70 0.95 -17.17
CA ILE A 16 14.14 0.47 -15.90
C ILE A 16 12.75 -0.07 -16.16
N GLU A 17 12.59 -1.39 -16.03
CA GLU A 17 11.28 -2.01 -15.98
C GLU A 17 10.48 -1.38 -14.83
N PRO A 18 9.18 -1.11 -15.01
CA PRO A 18 8.34 -0.64 -13.92
C PRO A 18 8.42 -1.65 -12.77
N LYS A 19 9.06 -1.25 -11.66
CA LYS A 19 9.35 -2.12 -10.51
C LYS A 19 8.10 -2.51 -9.71
N PHE A 20 6.99 -1.79 -9.91
CA PHE A 20 5.76 -1.93 -9.14
C PHE A 20 4.55 -1.86 -10.08
N ASP A 21 3.56 -2.71 -9.83
CA ASP A 21 2.29 -2.78 -10.58
C ASP A 21 1.33 -1.64 -10.18
N GLY A 22 1.56 -1.03 -9.02
CA GLY A 22 0.80 0.10 -8.49
C GLY A 22 1.54 0.79 -7.35
N ALA A 23 1.21 2.05 -7.10
CA ALA A 23 1.77 2.81 -5.99
C ALA A 23 0.77 3.82 -5.45
N GLY A 24 0.74 3.99 -4.13
CA GLY A 24 0.04 5.08 -3.46
C GLY A 24 0.90 6.36 -3.36
N PRO A 25 0.34 7.47 -2.88
CA PRO A 25 1.11 8.68 -2.62
C PRO A 25 2.10 8.46 -1.47
N PHE A 26 3.18 9.24 -1.46
CA PHE A 26 4.04 9.36 -0.28
C PHE A 26 3.33 10.15 0.81
N ILE A 27 3.00 9.49 1.92
CA ILE A 27 2.50 10.10 3.14
C ILE A 27 3.44 9.70 4.27
N ASP A 28 3.82 10.64 5.13
CA ASP A 28 4.74 10.38 6.24
C ASP A 28 6.11 9.80 5.81
N GLY A 29 6.51 10.07 4.56
CA GLY A 29 7.78 9.61 4.00
C GLY A 29 7.76 8.20 3.41
N MET A 30 6.61 7.51 3.41
CA MET A 30 6.45 6.17 2.85
C MET A 30 5.30 6.13 1.84
N ALA A 31 5.43 5.26 0.83
CA ALA A 31 4.35 4.98 -0.13
C ALA A 31 4.09 3.48 -0.18
N SER A 32 2.82 3.09 -0.25
CA SER A 32 2.46 1.70 -0.51
C SER A 32 2.74 1.37 -1.98
N VAL A 33 3.22 0.16 -2.24
CA VAL A 33 3.50 -0.34 -3.60
C VAL A 33 2.94 -1.73 -3.77
N LEU A 34 2.39 -1.99 -4.94
CA LEU A 34 1.88 -3.30 -5.34
C LEU A 34 2.94 -4.02 -6.17
N VAL A 35 3.24 -5.27 -5.80
CA VAL A 35 4.06 -6.20 -6.57
C VAL A 35 3.32 -7.52 -6.68
N GLY A 36 3.01 -7.93 -7.90
CA GLY A 36 2.08 -9.00 -8.20
C GLY A 36 0.70 -8.71 -7.60
N LYS A 37 0.36 -9.43 -6.51
CA LYS A 37 -0.92 -9.30 -5.81
C LYS A 37 -0.77 -8.82 -4.37
N LYS A 38 0.44 -8.42 -3.96
CA LYS A 38 0.76 -8.08 -2.58
C LYS A 38 1.25 -6.65 -2.48
N TRP A 39 0.80 -5.98 -1.42
CA TRP A 39 1.23 -4.65 -1.06
C TRP A 39 2.39 -4.68 -0.07
N GLY A 40 3.34 -3.78 -0.28
CA GLY A 40 4.45 -3.46 0.61
C GLY A 40 4.64 -1.95 0.67
N TYR A 41 5.78 -1.49 1.19
CA TYR A 41 6.07 -0.06 1.31
C TYR A 41 7.50 0.28 0.92
N ILE A 42 7.64 1.45 0.29
CA ILE A 42 8.93 2.06 -0.06
C ILE A 42 9.14 3.38 0.67
N ASP A 43 10.40 3.76 0.84
CA ASP A 43 10.78 5.12 1.22
C ASP A 43 10.88 6.06 0.00
N ARG A 44 11.17 7.34 0.25
CA ARG A 44 11.34 8.36 -0.81
C ARG A 44 12.49 8.09 -1.77
N SER A 45 13.43 7.20 -1.44
CA SER A 45 14.50 6.77 -2.34
C SER A 45 14.05 5.66 -3.31
N GLY A 46 12.86 5.10 -3.09
CA GLY A 46 12.35 3.94 -3.86
C GLY A 46 12.85 2.59 -3.33
N LYS A 47 13.49 2.58 -2.15
CA LYS A 47 13.92 1.35 -1.47
C LYS A 47 12.73 0.71 -0.77
N ILE A 48 12.59 -0.60 -0.91
CA ILE A 48 11.60 -1.39 -0.17
C ILE A 48 12.00 -1.39 1.30
N VAL A 49 11.11 -0.87 2.14
CA VAL A 49 11.23 -0.88 3.61
C VAL A 49 10.44 -2.04 4.19
N ILE A 50 9.24 -2.28 3.65
CA ILE A 50 8.39 -3.41 4.03
C ILE A 50 8.10 -4.21 2.77
N SER A 51 8.54 -5.46 2.75
CA SER A 51 8.35 -6.36 1.61
C SER A 51 6.86 -6.54 1.28
N PRO A 52 6.51 -6.70 -0.01
CA PRO A 52 5.15 -7.03 -0.41
C PRO A 52 4.64 -8.30 0.26
N GLN A 53 3.66 -8.17 1.15
CA GLN A 53 3.09 -9.30 1.90
C GLN A 53 1.60 -9.13 2.25
N PHE A 54 1.06 -7.92 2.14
CA PHE A 54 -0.33 -7.60 2.49
C PHE A 54 -1.26 -7.77 1.30
N ASP A 55 -2.49 -8.22 1.53
CA ASP A 55 -3.52 -8.30 0.49
C ASP A 55 -4.03 -6.92 0.08
N ASP A 56 -4.05 -5.99 1.03
CA ASP A 56 -4.44 -4.59 0.84
C ASP A 56 -3.69 -3.73 1.86
N SER A 57 -3.54 -2.43 1.56
CA SER A 57 -2.80 -1.51 2.42
C SER A 57 -3.28 -0.07 2.25
N GLY A 58 -3.30 0.69 3.35
CA GLY A 58 -3.50 2.12 3.33
C GLY A 58 -2.20 2.92 3.45
N SER A 59 -2.32 4.23 3.34
CA SER A 59 -1.20 5.14 3.59
C SER A 59 -0.87 5.24 5.09
N PHE A 60 0.40 5.53 5.39
CA PHE A 60 0.80 5.87 6.74
C PHE A 60 0.19 7.20 7.17
N LYS A 61 -0.24 7.27 8.43
CA LYS A 61 -0.64 8.48 9.14
C LYS A 61 -0.30 8.32 10.61
N ASP A 62 0.37 9.31 11.19
CA ASP A 62 0.78 9.30 12.61
C ASP A 62 1.61 8.05 12.97
N GLY A 63 2.44 7.59 12.02
CA GLY A 63 3.30 6.42 12.21
C GLY A 63 2.63 5.05 12.07
N LEU A 64 1.33 4.99 11.80
CA LEU A 64 0.58 3.75 11.59
C LEU A 64 0.00 3.65 10.19
N ALA A 65 -0.12 2.43 9.66
CA ALA A 65 -0.83 2.17 8.41
C ALA A 65 -1.78 0.96 8.56
N PRO A 66 -3.01 1.04 8.04
CA PRO A 66 -3.90 -0.11 8.02
C PRO A 66 -3.43 -1.10 6.94
N VAL A 67 -3.41 -2.38 7.28
CA VAL A 67 -3.06 -3.47 6.35
C VAL A 67 -4.05 -4.60 6.46
N CYS A 68 -4.23 -5.33 5.37
CA CYS A 68 -5.10 -6.49 5.28
C CYS A 68 -4.29 -7.76 5.02
N ILE A 69 -4.56 -8.81 5.78
CA ILE A 69 -4.08 -10.17 5.52
C ILE A 69 -5.25 -11.13 5.74
N ASP A 70 -5.50 -12.01 4.78
CA ASP A 70 -6.58 -13.00 4.82
C ASP A 70 -7.93 -12.38 5.16
N LYS A 71 -8.23 -11.23 4.53
CA LYS A 71 -9.45 -10.41 4.70
C LYS A 71 -9.63 -9.75 6.08
N LYS A 72 -8.62 -9.85 6.95
CA LYS A 72 -8.63 -9.20 8.27
C LYS A 72 -7.72 -7.98 8.26
N TRP A 73 -8.25 -6.87 8.75
CA TRP A 73 -7.57 -5.61 8.90
C TRP A 73 -6.96 -5.48 10.29
N GLY A 74 -5.79 -4.86 10.32
CA GLY A 74 -5.04 -4.45 11.50
C GLY A 74 -4.20 -3.23 11.16
N TYR A 75 -3.30 -2.85 12.06
CA TYR A 75 -2.39 -1.74 11.84
C TYR A 75 -0.96 -2.17 12.07
N ILE A 76 -0.06 -1.65 11.23
CA ILE A 76 1.39 -1.80 11.37
C ILE A 76 2.06 -0.47 11.71
N ASP A 77 3.22 -0.54 12.35
CA ASP A 77 4.15 0.59 12.44
C ASP A 77 5.04 0.73 11.19
N ARG A 78 5.91 1.73 11.18
CA ARG A 78 6.85 2.00 10.07
C ARG A 78 7.89 0.90 9.83
N SER A 79 8.09 -0.02 10.77
CA SER A 79 8.93 -1.20 10.59
C SER A 79 8.18 -2.38 9.95
N GLY A 80 6.85 -2.29 9.86
CA GLY A 80 5.98 -3.37 9.38
C GLY A 80 5.50 -4.30 10.48
N LYS A 81 5.79 -4.00 11.75
CA LYS A 81 5.30 -4.80 12.87
C LYS A 81 3.83 -4.50 13.10
N ILE A 82 3.02 -5.53 13.29
CA ILE A 82 1.61 -5.41 13.66
C ILE A 82 1.51 -4.82 15.08
N VAL A 83 0.87 -3.66 15.18
CA VAL A 83 0.58 -2.94 16.44
C VAL A 83 -0.87 -3.18 16.87
N ILE A 84 -1.79 -3.31 15.91
CA ILE A 84 -3.18 -3.68 16.17
C ILE A 84 -3.48 -4.96 15.39
N ASN A 85 -3.88 -6.00 16.11
CA ASN A 85 -4.10 -7.34 15.56
C ASN A 85 -5.08 -7.35 14.38
N LEU A 86 -4.82 -8.27 13.45
CA LEU A 86 -5.64 -8.54 12.27
C LEU A 86 -6.95 -9.22 12.70
N GLN A 87 -7.96 -8.42 13.04
CA GLN A 87 -9.22 -8.93 13.59
C GLN A 87 -10.47 -8.29 12.98
N PHE A 88 -10.32 -7.20 12.23
CA PHE A 88 -11.47 -6.50 11.64
C PHE A 88 -11.72 -7.02 10.24
N GLU A 89 -12.84 -7.70 10.01
CA GLU A 89 -13.30 -7.91 8.64
C GLU A 89 -13.71 -6.55 8.05
N LYS A 90 -13.47 -6.32 6.76
CA LYS A 90 -13.93 -5.10 6.08
C LYS A 90 -15.46 -5.08 6.08
N VAL A 91 -16.07 -4.54 7.12
CA VAL A 91 -17.53 -4.39 7.19
C VAL A 91 -17.93 -3.26 6.24
N ASN A 92 -18.19 -3.62 4.99
CA ASN A 92 -18.99 -2.78 4.11
C ASN A 92 -20.46 -2.88 4.58
N SER A 93 -20.85 -2.13 5.61
CA SER A 93 -22.27 -1.96 5.90
C SER A 93 -22.59 -0.54 6.38
N PHE A 94 -22.50 0.41 5.46
CA PHE A 94 -23.45 1.51 5.47
C PHE A 94 -24.65 1.09 4.61
N LEU A 95 -25.78 0.82 5.28
CA LEU A 95 -27.15 0.66 4.79
C LEU A 95 -27.42 -0.23 3.55
N LYS A 96 -28.00 -1.41 3.81
CA LYS A 96 -29.20 -1.89 3.10
C LYS A 96 -30.06 -2.75 4.03
N ARG A 97 -30.57 -2.13 5.08
CA ARG A 97 -31.59 -2.74 5.96
C ARG A 97 -32.72 -1.75 6.25
N TRP A 98 -33.33 -1.27 5.19
CA TRP A 98 -34.72 -0.81 5.06
C TRP A 98 -34.95 -0.95 3.53
N LEU A 99 -35.70 -1.91 3.01
CA LEU A 99 -37.11 -2.19 3.21
C LEU A 99 -37.40 -3.67 2.86
N LEU A 100 -38.25 -4.29 3.68
CA LEU A 100 -39.23 -5.29 3.23
C LEU A 100 -40.22 -4.60 2.28
#